data_AF-A0A432R0M9-F1
#
_entry.id   AF-A0A432R0M9-F1
#
_cell.length_a   1.000
_cell.length_b   1.000
_cell.length_c   1.000
_cell.angle_alpha   90.00
_cell.angle_beta   90.00
_cell.angle_gamma   90.00
#
_symmetry.space_group_name_H-M   'P 1'
#
loop_
_entity.id
_entity.type
_entity.pdbx_description
1 polymer ?
#
loop_
_entity_poly.entity_id
_entity_poly.type
_entity_poly.pdbx_seq_one_letter_code
_entity_poly.pdbx_strand_id
1 'polypeptide(L)'
;MIKKLPQDVVLKIASGQIASSPSAVLKELIENSLDAGATEITVKVNDPFNFRVVDNGSGIPYKELPLAVERFATSKIEKVEDLERIRTYGFRGEALHAISQVSHLKIKSRHREETLGGKIEVKGGKVISLSPIPFSGGTSVTVSSLFFNTPVRRKAFNGREKKKLFQTVKTFALCHPEVTFRVNEETFPATSLKERIVQVFGDSVHFNYVESERVKLLFTTANEEERKRVSYIFVNKRPVSVPDLERLLEELRVKNYILFIDLPPKELDVNVVPSKERIFIKDKSVNEEIRELLERKVSLPTVSFVKEKREIEYRTPLKLLGTDGTVIIACDNDYYYFFDQHLVHERVNYEELLKELKEGNFRHRQLIPPLELKVPEEVVKKLKELHVRFEVSREGIRILSIPEILEVEDLKNIAKEKPLESIAETACRRALKAGYLPLNLSDVEELFNRFLRCSEREVCPHGRPIYYRIKKEKIFRKLHRK
;
A
#
# COMPACT_ATOMS: atom_id res chain seq x y z
N MET A 1 19.46 19.26 -33.23
CA MET A 1 20.05 20.53 -32.71
C MET A 1 19.30 20.89 -31.43
N ILE A 2 19.98 20.95 -30.29
CA ILE A 2 19.38 21.28 -28.98
C ILE A 2 19.29 22.81 -28.84
N LYS A 3 18.16 23.36 -28.37
CA LYS A 3 17.97 24.80 -28.15
C LYS A 3 17.41 25.07 -26.75
N LYS A 4 17.81 26.19 -26.16
CA LYS A 4 17.29 26.67 -24.87
C LYS A 4 15.83 27.10 -25.04
N LEU A 5 14.94 26.59 -24.18
CA LEU A 5 13.53 26.96 -24.23
C LEU A 5 13.34 28.42 -23.80
N PRO A 6 12.46 29.18 -24.46
CA PRO A 6 12.01 30.49 -23.99
C PRO A 6 11.46 30.42 -22.55
N GLN A 7 11.68 31.47 -21.78
CA GLN A 7 11.36 31.48 -20.34
C GLN A 7 9.87 31.29 -20.08
N ASP A 8 9.00 31.82 -20.93
CA ASP A 8 7.55 31.63 -20.90
C ASP A 8 7.12 30.17 -21.14
N VAL A 9 7.86 29.42 -21.96
CA VAL A 9 7.63 27.99 -22.19
C VAL A 9 8.05 27.18 -20.96
N VAL A 10 9.23 27.47 -20.39
CA VAL A 10 9.70 26.84 -19.14
C VAL A 10 8.70 27.11 -17.99
N LEU A 11 8.20 28.34 -17.90
CA LEU A 11 7.18 28.76 -16.93
C LEU A 11 5.88 27.98 -17.05
N LYS A 12 5.40 27.75 -18.28
CA LYS A 12 4.20 26.94 -18.54
C LYS A 12 4.40 25.46 -18.18
N ILE A 13 5.59 24.92 -18.43
CA ILE A 13 5.93 23.52 -18.09
C ILE A 13 5.95 23.34 -16.57
N ALA A 14 6.62 24.22 -15.83
CA ALA A 14 6.68 24.16 -14.36
C ALA A 14 5.29 24.33 -13.71
N SER A 15 4.48 25.27 -14.22
CA SER A 15 3.09 25.46 -13.75
C SER A 15 2.22 24.22 -14.00
N GLY A 16 2.48 23.50 -15.10
CA GLY A 16 1.82 22.24 -15.44
C GLY A 16 2.10 21.09 -14.47
N GLN A 17 3.27 21.11 -13.81
CA GLN A 17 3.68 20.11 -12.80
C GLN A 17 3.06 20.37 -11.42
N ILE A 18 2.92 21.63 -11.01
CA ILE A 18 2.32 21.99 -9.69
C ILE A 18 0.79 21.88 -9.75
N ALA A 19 0.16 22.49 -10.75
CA ALA A 19 -1.28 22.36 -10.98
C ALA A 19 -1.58 21.12 -11.83
N SER A 20 -1.16 19.94 -11.36
CA SER A 20 -1.23 18.68 -12.12
C SER A 20 -2.68 18.21 -12.37
N SER A 21 -3.54 18.36 -11.36
CA SER A 21 -4.93 17.92 -11.29
C SER A 21 -5.74 18.80 -10.34
N PRO A 22 -7.08 18.76 -10.37
CA PRO A 22 -7.91 19.48 -9.40
C PRO A 22 -7.60 19.14 -7.94
N SER A 23 -7.37 17.85 -7.63
CA SER A 23 -7.00 17.40 -6.29
C SER A 23 -5.64 17.93 -5.85
N ALA A 24 -4.67 18.04 -6.77
CA ALA A 24 -3.38 18.65 -6.45
C ALA A 24 -3.52 20.15 -6.12
N VAL A 25 -4.36 20.88 -6.88
CA VAL A 25 -4.66 22.28 -6.56
C VAL A 25 -5.33 22.40 -5.19
N LEU A 26 -6.34 21.57 -4.90
CA LEU A 26 -7.00 21.58 -3.59
C LEU A 26 -6.02 21.25 -2.45
N LYS A 27 -5.17 20.24 -2.65
CA LYS A 27 -4.10 19.86 -1.70
C LYS A 27 -3.26 21.07 -1.33
N GLU A 28 -2.70 21.78 -2.31
CA GLU A 28 -1.85 22.96 -2.07
C GLU A 28 -2.59 24.08 -1.31
N LEU A 29 -3.89 24.28 -1.54
CA LEU A 29 -4.68 25.27 -0.81
C LEU A 29 -4.93 24.87 0.65
N ILE A 30 -5.21 23.59 0.90
CA ILE A 30 -5.37 23.06 2.27
C ILE A 30 -4.03 23.15 3.01
N GLU A 31 -2.94 22.76 2.37
CA GLU A 31 -1.58 22.88 2.91
C GLU A 31 -1.23 24.32 3.30
N ASN A 32 -1.57 25.30 2.47
CA ASN A 32 -1.37 26.71 2.80
C ASN A 32 -2.23 27.18 3.99
N SER A 33 -3.45 26.64 4.11
CA SER A 33 -4.34 26.94 5.24
C SER A 33 -3.76 26.39 6.56
N LEU A 34 -3.25 25.16 6.52
CA LEU A 34 -2.60 24.51 7.66
C LEU A 34 -1.31 25.23 8.08
N ASP A 35 -0.48 25.62 7.09
CA ASP A 35 0.73 26.42 7.34
C ASP A 35 0.40 27.80 7.96
N ALA A 36 -0.77 28.36 7.67
CA ALA A 36 -1.25 29.60 8.27
C ALA A 36 -1.79 29.44 9.70
N GLY A 37 -1.77 28.21 10.25
CA GLY A 37 -2.26 27.89 11.59
C GLY A 37 -3.78 27.80 11.70
N ALA A 38 -4.48 27.48 10.60
CA ALA A 38 -5.93 27.36 10.62
C ALA A 38 -6.40 26.22 11.55
N THR A 39 -7.40 26.52 12.38
CA THR A 39 -8.11 25.53 13.22
C THR A 39 -9.42 25.07 12.58
N GLU A 40 -9.86 25.76 11.53
CA GLU A 40 -11.03 25.42 10.73
C GLU A 40 -10.79 25.69 9.24
N ILE A 41 -11.08 24.69 8.42
CA ILE A 41 -10.96 24.73 6.96
C ILE A 41 -12.27 24.28 6.33
N THR A 42 -12.91 25.17 5.57
CA THR A 42 -14.15 24.91 4.83
C THR A 42 -13.88 24.87 3.32
N VAL A 43 -14.17 23.74 2.71
CA VAL A 43 -14.07 23.50 1.27
C VAL A 43 -15.47 23.42 0.67
N LYS A 44 -15.77 24.29 -0.29
CA LYS A 44 -17.01 24.22 -1.08
C LYS A 44 -16.68 23.81 -2.51
N VAL A 45 -17.18 22.64 -2.93
CA VAL A 45 -16.95 22.05 -4.25
C VAL A 45 -18.26 22.06 -5.04
N ASN A 46 -18.34 22.95 -6.03
CA ASN A 46 -19.46 22.94 -6.98
C ASN A 46 -19.22 21.82 -8.01
N ASP A 47 -18.07 21.89 -8.67
CA ASP A 47 -17.58 20.92 -9.64
C ASP A 47 -16.04 20.83 -9.59
N PRO A 48 -15.41 19.86 -10.27
CA PRO A 48 -13.96 19.67 -10.22
C PRO A 48 -13.12 20.89 -10.61
N PHE A 49 -13.67 21.84 -11.35
CA PHE A 49 -12.95 23.02 -11.84
C PHE A 49 -13.38 24.31 -11.15
N ASN A 50 -14.36 24.24 -10.24
CA ASN A 50 -14.90 25.37 -9.49
C ASN A 50 -15.11 24.99 -8.02
N PHE A 51 -14.17 25.42 -7.19
CA PHE A 51 -14.20 25.17 -5.75
C PHE A 51 -13.57 26.32 -4.96
N ARG A 52 -13.87 26.38 -3.67
CA ARG A 52 -13.41 27.41 -2.76
C ARG A 52 -12.92 26.81 -1.46
N VAL A 53 -11.76 27.26 -0.99
CA VAL A 53 -11.22 26.95 0.33
C VAL A 53 -11.30 28.22 1.18
N VAL A 54 -11.79 28.08 2.40
CA VAL A 54 -11.89 29.15 3.40
C VAL A 54 -11.27 28.64 4.68
N ASP A 55 -10.35 29.40 5.24
CA ASP A 55 -9.69 29.10 6.51
C ASP A 55 -9.83 30.27 7.49
N ASN A 56 -9.59 29.96 8.76
CA ASN A 56 -9.49 30.94 9.84
C ASN A 56 -8.04 31.15 10.32
N GLY A 57 -7.05 30.96 9.43
CA GLY A 57 -5.64 31.14 9.75
C GLY A 57 -5.25 32.60 9.97
N SER A 58 -3.93 32.85 10.03
CA SER A 58 -3.35 34.18 10.23
C SER A 58 -3.79 35.24 9.20
N GLY A 59 -4.11 34.82 7.98
CA GLY A 59 -4.44 35.70 6.86
C GLY A 59 -3.20 36.26 6.16
N ILE A 60 -3.43 36.96 5.05
CA ILE A 60 -2.42 37.64 4.24
C ILE A 60 -2.69 39.15 4.35
N PRO A 61 -1.68 39.97 4.71
CA PRO A 61 -1.83 41.42 4.74
C PRO A 61 -2.25 41.97 3.38
N TYR A 62 -3.07 43.03 3.36
CA TYR A 62 -3.58 43.59 2.10
C TYR A 62 -2.46 43.96 1.12
N LYS A 63 -1.36 44.53 1.63
CA LYS A 63 -0.20 44.95 0.83
C LYS A 63 0.59 43.78 0.24
N GLU A 64 0.47 42.59 0.81
CA GLU A 64 1.17 41.38 0.37
C GLU A 64 0.34 40.51 -0.57
N LEU A 65 -0.95 40.80 -0.76
CA LEU A 65 -1.80 40.06 -1.69
C LEU A 65 -1.25 39.98 -3.13
N PRO A 66 -0.64 41.05 -3.69
CA PRO A 66 0.04 40.95 -4.98
C PRO A 66 1.24 39.99 -4.95
N LEU A 67 2.06 40.05 -3.90
CA LEU A 67 3.22 39.18 -3.72
C LEU A 67 2.82 37.71 -3.62
N ALA A 68 1.69 37.41 -2.96
CA ALA A 68 1.18 36.05 -2.82
C ALA A 68 0.87 35.34 -4.15
N VAL A 69 0.68 36.10 -5.25
CA VAL A 69 0.44 35.56 -6.60
C VAL A 69 1.63 35.74 -7.54
N GLU A 70 2.72 36.33 -7.06
CA GLU A 70 4.00 36.40 -7.75
C GLU A 70 4.82 35.11 -7.54
N ARG A 71 5.81 34.89 -8.41
CA ARG A 71 6.66 33.71 -8.37
C ARG A 71 7.82 33.93 -7.39
N PHE A 72 8.20 32.88 -6.67
CA PHE A 72 9.32 32.90 -5.70
C PHE A 72 9.12 33.81 -4.49
N ALA A 73 7.88 34.23 -4.24
CA ALA A 73 7.50 34.93 -3.03
C ALA A 73 7.00 33.90 -2.00
N THR A 74 7.75 33.71 -0.93
CA THR A 74 7.39 32.82 0.19
C THR A 74 7.79 33.47 1.50
N SER A 75 6.96 33.32 2.53
CA SER A 75 7.28 33.72 3.90
C SER A 75 7.92 32.59 4.72
N LYS A 76 8.20 31.43 4.09
CA LYS A 76 8.47 30.16 4.80
C LYS A 76 9.94 29.73 4.81
N ILE A 77 10.79 30.27 3.93
CA ILE A 77 12.24 29.99 3.88
C ILE A 77 13.00 31.25 3.45
N GLU A 78 14.17 31.50 4.03
CA GLU A 78 15.06 32.61 3.65
C GLU A 78 16.43 32.14 3.18
N LYS A 79 16.93 31.00 3.69
CA LYS A 79 18.28 30.47 3.42
C LYS A 79 18.25 29.00 2.98
N VAL A 80 19.32 28.53 2.35
CA VAL A 80 19.42 27.14 1.86
C VAL A 80 19.38 26.14 3.01
N GLU A 81 19.92 26.49 4.17
CA GLU A 81 19.90 25.67 5.39
C GLU A 81 18.47 25.50 5.95
N ASP A 82 17.53 26.37 5.58
CA ASP A 82 16.12 26.23 5.98
C ASP A 82 15.44 25.07 5.23
N LEU A 83 15.94 24.69 4.04
CA LEU A 83 15.46 23.52 3.29
C LEU A 83 15.62 22.22 4.08
N GLU A 84 16.65 22.14 4.93
CA GLU A 84 16.95 20.96 5.76
C GLU A 84 16.12 20.92 7.06
N ARG A 85 15.33 21.98 7.35
CA ARG A 85 14.54 22.13 8.59
C ARG A 85 13.04 22.27 8.34
N ILE A 86 12.58 22.08 7.11
CA ILE A 86 11.20 22.37 6.71
C ILE A 86 10.19 21.51 7.50
N ARG A 87 9.39 22.19 8.32
CA ARG A 87 8.18 21.63 8.94
C ARG A 87 6.88 22.07 8.25
N THR A 88 6.93 23.09 7.39
CA THR A 88 5.76 23.64 6.68
C THR A 88 5.51 22.94 5.35
N TYR A 89 4.24 22.75 4.96
CA TYR A 89 3.86 22.03 3.75
C TYR A 89 4.43 22.66 2.48
N GLY A 90 4.32 23.98 2.35
CA GLY A 90 4.87 24.78 1.27
C GLY A 90 6.23 25.41 1.62
N PHE A 91 7.09 25.58 0.62
CA PHE A 91 8.34 26.35 0.74
C PHE A 91 8.77 27.05 -0.56
N ARG A 92 8.19 26.68 -1.72
CA ARG A 92 8.63 27.17 -3.04
C ARG A 92 8.09 28.55 -3.43
N GLY A 93 7.03 29.04 -2.80
CA GLY A 93 6.40 30.31 -3.22
C GLY A 93 5.83 30.28 -4.65
N GLU A 94 5.43 29.10 -5.15
CA GLU A 94 5.00 28.91 -6.54
C GLU A 94 3.54 28.45 -6.67
N ALA A 95 2.90 27.99 -5.59
CA ALA A 95 1.59 27.33 -5.67
C ALA A 95 0.48 28.26 -6.18
N LEU A 96 0.23 29.39 -5.49
CA LEU A 96 -0.82 30.33 -5.89
C LEU A 96 -0.53 30.96 -7.26
N HIS A 97 0.73 31.25 -7.56
CA HIS A 97 1.15 31.70 -8.88
C HIS A 97 0.78 30.67 -9.97
N ALA A 98 1.21 29.42 -9.83
CA ALA A 98 0.94 28.34 -10.79
C ALA A 98 -0.56 28.11 -10.97
N ILE A 99 -1.34 28.11 -9.88
CA ILE A 99 -2.80 27.98 -9.92
C ILE A 99 -3.41 29.16 -10.69
N SER A 100 -2.94 30.39 -10.46
CA SER A 100 -3.45 31.58 -11.15
C SER A 100 -3.20 31.57 -12.67
N GLN A 101 -2.13 30.92 -13.14
CA GLN A 101 -1.82 30.81 -14.57
C GLN A 101 -2.83 29.95 -15.33
N VAL A 102 -3.45 28.98 -14.67
CA VAL A 102 -4.37 28.00 -15.29
C VAL A 102 -5.81 28.15 -14.80
N SER A 103 -6.14 29.22 -14.07
CA SER A 103 -7.49 29.44 -13.54
C SER A 103 -7.87 30.92 -13.45
N HIS A 104 -9.11 31.18 -13.06
CA HIS A 104 -9.53 32.45 -12.50
C HIS A 104 -9.49 32.33 -10.99
N LEU A 105 -8.51 32.98 -10.37
CA LEU A 105 -8.24 32.93 -8.95
C LEU A 105 -8.79 34.19 -8.27
N LYS A 106 -9.50 34.02 -7.16
CA LYS A 106 -9.94 35.12 -6.31
C LYS A 106 -9.53 34.85 -4.88
N ILE A 107 -8.72 35.73 -4.32
CA ILE A 107 -8.26 35.64 -2.94
C ILE A 107 -8.90 36.79 -2.16
N LYS A 108 -9.55 36.46 -1.05
CA LYS A 108 -9.95 37.41 -0.01
C LYS A 108 -9.17 37.06 1.24
N SER A 109 -8.54 38.02 1.89
CA SER A 109 -7.84 37.73 3.13
C SER A 109 -7.82 38.94 4.03
N ARG A 110 -7.74 38.72 5.34
CA ARG A 110 -7.47 39.77 6.32
C ARG A 110 -6.50 39.21 7.34
N HIS A 111 -5.34 39.86 7.46
CA HIS A 111 -4.40 39.49 8.50
C HIS A 111 -4.99 39.78 9.89
N ARG A 112 -4.71 38.94 10.89
CA ARG A 112 -5.29 39.05 12.24
C ARG A 112 -5.08 40.42 12.91
N GLU A 113 -4.00 41.12 12.54
CA GLU A 113 -3.62 42.44 13.08
C GLU A 113 -4.22 43.62 12.28
N GLU A 114 -4.84 43.37 11.12
CA GLU A 114 -5.45 44.41 10.28
C GLU A 114 -6.96 44.49 10.51
N THR A 115 -7.53 45.69 10.55
CA THR A 115 -9.00 45.88 10.68
C THR A 115 -9.74 45.75 9.35
N LEU A 116 -9.02 45.92 8.23
CA LEU A 116 -9.55 45.87 6.87
C LEU A 116 -8.87 44.75 6.10
N GLY A 117 -9.66 43.97 5.36
CA GLY A 117 -9.12 42.92 4.50
C GLY A 117 -8.85 43.41 3.09
N GLY A 118 -8.36 42.49 2.27
CA GLY A 118 -8.08 42.68 0.87
C GLY A 118 -8.77 41.66 -0.01
N LYS A 119 -9.03 42.04 -1.26
CA LYS A 119 -9.47 41.16 -2.33
C LYS A 119 -8.59 41.37 -3.55
N ILE A 120 -8.03 40.30 -4.07
CA ILE A 120 -7.33 40.27 -5.36
C ILE A 120 -8.02 39.27 -6.30
N GLU A 121 -8.20 39.67 -7.56
CA GLU A 121 -8.72 38.81 -8.63
C GLU A 121 -7.67 38.68 -9.73
N VAL A 122 -7.31 37.44 -10.07
CA VAL A 122 -6.27 37.10 -11.05
C VAL A 122 -6.87 36.18 -12.10
N LYS A 123 -6.65 36.46 -13.37
CA LYS A 123 -7.10 35.60 -14.48
C LYS A 123 -5.92 35.26 -15.38
N GLY A 124 -5.60 33.96 -15.48
CA GLY A 124 -4.49 33.50 -16.31
C GLY A 124 -3.17 34.21 -15.99
N GLY A 125 -2.88 34.39 -14.71
CA GLY A 125 -1.66 35.04 -14.21
C GLY A 125 -1.68 36.57 -14.20
N LYS A 126 -2.72 37.22 -14.73
CA LYS A 126 -2.83 38.69 -14.75
C LYS A 126 -3.75 39.19 -13.65
N VAL A 127 -3.27 40.13 -12.84
CA VAL A 127 -4.08 40.81 -11.82
C VAL A 127 -5.11 41.69 -12.51
N ILE A 128 -6.40 41.42 -12.26
CA ILE A 128 -7.54 42.15 -12.84
C ILE A 128 -8.02 43.24 -11.89
N SER A 129 -8.01 42.97 -10.59
CA SER A 129 -8.40 43.95 -9.58
C SER A 129 -7.74 43.65 -8.24
N LEU A 130 -7.43 44.71 -7.50
CA LEU A 130 -7.01 44.69 -6.11
C LEU A 130 -7.82 45.77 -5.37
N SER A 131 -8.50 45.39 -4.30
CA SER A 131 -9.39 46.30 -3.58
C SER A 131 -9.43 45.96 -2.09
N PRO A 132 -9.48 46.94 -1.19
CA PRO A 132 -9.76 46.69 0.21
C PRO A 132 -11.23 46.27 0.39
N ILE A 133 -11.51 45.34 1.31
CA ILE A 133 -12.86 44.86 1.60
C ILE A 133 -13.06 44.57 3.10
N PRO A 134 -14.28 44.69 3.64
CA PRO A 134 -14.59 44.09 4.93
C PRO A 134 -14.50 42.55 4.83
N PHE A 135 -13.76 41.93 5.75
CA PHE A 135 -13.59 40.48 5.79
C PHE A 135 -13.39 40.01 7.23
N SER A 136 -14.02 38.91 7.63
CA SER A 136 -14.08 38.47 9.03
C SER A 136 -12.72 38.03 9.61
N GLY A 137 -11.74 37.70 8.77
CA GLY A 137 -10.43 37.16 9.17
C GLY A 137 -10.10 35.87 8.43
N GLY A 138 -8.83 35.47 8.44
CA GLY A 138 -8.34 34.30 7.70
C GLY A 138 -8.26 34.55 6.19
N THR A 139 -8.25 33.46 5.41
CA THR A 139 -8.15 33.54 3.96
C THR A 139 -9.28 32.76 3.27
N SER A 140 -9.75 33.29 2.14
CA SER A 140 -10.64 32.58 1.21
C SER A 140 -10.03 32.61 -0.17
N VAL A 141 -9.73 31.42 -0.70
CA VAL A 141 -9.23 31.23 -2.06
C VAL A 141 -10.31 30.54 -2.88
N THR A 142 -10.80 31.23 -3.90
CA THR A 142 -11.76 30.70 -4.87
C THR A 142 -11.05 30.42 -6.19
N VAL A 143 -11.13 29.17 -6.64
CA VAL A 143 -10.63 28.72 -7.94
C VAL A 143 -11.84 28.55 -8.86
N SER A 144 -11.83 29.22 -10.01
CA SER A 144 -12.88 29.12 -11.01
C SER A 144 -12.31 28.87 -12.40
N SER A 145 -13.04 28.13 -13.22
CA SER A 145 -12.60 27.78 -14.59
C SER A 145 -11.18 27.19 -14.62
N LEU A 146 -10.87 26.28 -13.69
CA LEU A 146 -9.57 25.59 -13.70
C LEU A 146 -9.33 24.90 -15.05
N PHE A 147 -8.13 25.07 -15.59
CA PHE A 147 -7.69 24.61 -16.91
C PHE A 147 -8.43 25.27 -18.10
N PHE A 148 -8.97 26.48 -17.95
CA PHE A 148 -9.68 27.19 -19.05
C PHE A 148 -8.82 27.39 -20.31
N ASN A 149 -7.52 27.65 -20.14
CA ASN A 149 -6.55 27.85 -21.22
C ASN A 149 -5.88 26.55 -21.69
N THR A 150 -6.27 25.39 -21.13
CA THR A 150 -5.77 24.05 -21.53
C THR A 150 -6.96 23.10 -21.74
N PRO A 151 -7.76 23.28 -22.81
CA PRO A 151 -9.03 22.58 -23.00
C PRO A 151 -8.89 21.05 -23.17
N VAL A 152 -7.81 20.59 -23.83
CA VAL A 152 -7.53 19.15 -23.97
C VAL A 152 -7.31 18.51 -22.60
N ARG A 153 -6.52 19.17 -21.74
CA ARG A 153 -6.28 18.75 -20.35
C ARG A 153 -7.58 18.74 -19.55
N ARG A 154 -8.41 19.77 -19.71
CA ARG A 154 -9.71 19.86 -19.03
C ARG A 154 -10.65 18.72 -19.42
N LYS A 155 -10.70 18.33 -20.70
CA LYS A 155 -11.51 17.20 -21.20
C LYS A 155 -10.98 15.82 -20.78
N ALA A 156 -9.69 15.70 -20.46
CA ALA A 156 -9.09 14.43 -20.03
C ALA A 156 -9.56 13.99 -18.63
N PHE A 157 -10.07 14.92 -17.82
CA PHE A 157 -10.60 14.62 -16.50
C PHE A 157 -11.99 14.01 -16.57
N ASN A 158 -12.20 12.93 -15.81
CA ASN A 158 -13.45 12.17 -15.79
C ASN A 158 -14.36 12.58 -14.63
N GLY A 159 -15.59 12.03 -14.59
CA GLY A 159 -16.56 12.29 -13.52
C GLY A 159 -16.11 11.89 -12.10
N ARG A 160 -14.97 11.18 -11.94
CA ARG A 160 -14.46 10.77 -10.62
C ARG A 160 -13.63 11.87 -9.93
N GLU A 161 -13.24 12.94 -10.62
CA GLU A 161 -12.44 14.02 -10.03
C GLU A 161 -13.14 14.68 -8.83
N LYS A 162 -14.47 14.82 -8.89
CA LYS A 162 -15.24 15.34 -7.74
C LYS A 162 -15.03 14.46 -6.51
N LYS A 163 -15.10 13.14 -6.67
CA LYS A 163 -14.83 12.17 -5.59
C LYS A 163 -13.38 12.26 -5.06
N LYS A 164 -12.39 12.51 -5.94
CA LYS A 164 -10.99 12.71 -5.53
C LYS A 164 -10.81 13.98 -4.67
N LEU A 165 -11.53 15.06 -4.96
CA LEU A 165 -11.51 16.26 -4.13
C LEU A 165 -12.01 15.96 -2.71
N PHE A 166 -13.17 15.30 -2.57
CA PHE A 166 -13.67 14.85 -1.27
C PHE A 166 -12.68 13.93 -0.55
N GLN A 167 -12.10 12.98 -1.27
CA GLN A 167 -11.09 12.07 -0.73
C GLN A 167 -9.87 12.84 -0.20
N THR A 168 -9.42 13.87 -0.91
CA THR A 168 -8.30 14.72 -0.49
C THR A 168 -8.60 15.41 0.83
N VAL A 169 -9.81 15.97 1.01
CA VAL A 169 -10.21 16.57 2.29
C VAL A 169 -10.22 15.53 3.41
N LYS A 170 -10.77 14.33 3.17
CA LYS A 170 -10.78 13.24 4.15
C LYS A 170 -9.36 12.81 4.55
N THR A 171 -8.43 12.74 3.60
CA THR A 171 -7.03 12.44 3.86
C THR A 171 -6.40 13.47 4.81
N PHE A 172 -6.63 14.78 4.59
CA PHE A 172 -6.11 15.82 5.48
C PHE A 172 -6.81 15.84 6.85
N ALA A 173 -8.11 15.55 6.89
CA ALA A 173 -8.84 15.41 8.15
C ALA A 173 -8.25 14.29 9.02
N LEU A 174 -7.77 13.19 8.41
CA LEU A 174 -7.11 12.09 9.12
C LEU A 174 -5.75 12.49 9.72
N CYS A 175 -4.92 13.26 9.02
CA CYS A 175 -3.62 13.68 9.55
C CYS A 175 -3.64 14.93 10.44
N HIS A 176 -4.77 15.64 10.48
CA HIS A 176 -5.03 16.77 11.36
C HIS A 176 -6.34 16.59 12.15
N PRO A 177 -6.41 15.63 13.09
CA PRO A 177 -7.57 15.46 13.94
C PRO A 177 -7.91 16.73 14.77
N GLU A 178 -6.91 17.57 15.05
CA GLU A 178 -7.05 18.84 15.77
C GLU A 178 -7.72 19.98 14.99
N VAL A 179 -7.90 19.83 13.67
CA VAL A 179 -8.50 20.87 12.79
C VAL A 179 -9.91 20.46 12.38
N THR A 180 -10.85 21.40 12.39
CA THR A 180 -12.21 21.17 11.86
C THR A 180 -12.20 21.28 10.34
N PHE A 181 -12.64 20.22 9.64
CA PHE A 181 -12.80 20.25 8.18
C PHE A 181 -14.28 20.24 7.82
N ARG A 182 -14.71 21.12 6.91
CA ARG A 182 -16.06 21.09 6.31
C ARG A 182 -15.92 20.92 4.82
N VAL A 183 -16.64 19.98 4.22
CA VAL A 183 -16.70 19.82 2.76
C VAL A 183 -18.13 19.66 2.29
N ASN A 184 -18.63 20.69 1.62
CA ASN A 184 -20.05 20.82 1.27
C ASN A 184 -20.97 20.65 2.50
N GLU A 185 -21.68 19.53 2.60
CA GLU A 185 -22.61 19.20 3.69
C GLU A 185 -21.94 18.33 4.78
N GLU A 186 -20.81 17.68 4.47
CA GLU A 186 -20.08 16.86 5.43
C GLU A 186 -19.23 17.75 6.34
N THR A 187 -19.27 17.48 7.65
CA THR A 187 -18.45 18.17 8.65
C THR A 187 -17.67 17.14 9.48
N PHE A 188 -16.38 17.42 9.67
CA PHE A 188 -15.42 16.66 10.46
C PHE A 188 -14.91 17.57 11.59
N PRO A 189 -15.63 17.67 12.73
CA PRO A 189 -15.24 18.54 13.85
C PRO A 189 -13.88 18.14 14.44
N ALA A 190 -13.09 19.10 14.92
CA ALA A 190 -11.85 18.81 15.65
C ALA A 190 -12.09 17.84 16.81
N THR A 191 -11.28 16.77 16.90
CA THR A 191 -11.45 15.71 17.89
C THR A 191 -10.14 14.90 18.07
N SER A 192 -10.17 13.83 18.87
CA SER A 192 -9.11 12.83 18.96
C SER A 192 -8.94 12.03 17.66
N LEU A 193 -7.76 11.45 17.44
CA LEU A 193 -7.49 10.61 16.27
C LEU A 193 -8.49 9.44 16.16
N LYS A 194 -8.84 8.81 17.29
CA LYS A 194 -9.78 7.69 17.34
C LYS A 194 -11.17 8.09 16.84
N GLU A 195 -11.70 9.19 17.34
CA GLU A 195 -13.01 9.70 16.89
C GLU A 195 -12.96 10.20 15.44
N ARG A 196 -11.86 10.83 15.02
CA ARG A 196 -11.66 11.26 13.63
C ARG A 196 -11.75 10.08 12.66
N ILE A 197 -11.18 8.93 13.01
CA ILE A 197 -11.26 7.71 12.20
C ILE A 197 -12.71 7.24 12.06
N VAL A 198 -13.47 7.23 13.17
CA VAL A 198 -14.91 6.90 13.15
C VAL A 198 -15.68 7.87 12.26
N GLN A 199 -15.41 9.18 12.33
CA GLN A 199 -16.08 10.16 11.46
C GLN A 199 -15.79 9.94 9.96
N VAL A 200 -14.58 9.47 9.60
CA VAL A 200 -14.17 9.30 8.20
C VAL A 200 -14.62 7.95 7.62
N PHE A 201 -14.54 6.88 8.41
CA PHE A 201 -14.80 5.51 7.94
C PHE A 201 -16.13 4.92 8.44
N GLY A 202 -16.74 5.51 9.47
CA GLY A 202 -17.90 4.97 10.18
C GLY A 202 -17.54 3.92 11.23
N ASP A 203 -18.55 3.37 11.90
CA ASP A 203 -18.39 2.35 12.95
C ASP A 203 -18.06 0.94 12.40
N SER A 204 -18.04 0.77 11.08
CA SER A 204 -17.91 -0.55 10.44
C SER A 204 -16.48 -1.08 10.34
N VAL A 205 -15.48 -0.31 10.79
CA VAL A 205 -14.06 -0.66 10.65
C VAL A 205 -13.39 -0.67 12.02
N HIS A 206 -12.90 -1.83 12.44
CA HIS A 206 -12.20 -1.99 13.71
C HIS A 206 -10.70 -2.04 13.49
N PHE A 207 -10.00 -0.95 13.85
CA PHE A 207 -8.55 -0.91 13.80
C PHE A 207 -7.92 -1.39 15.10
N ASN A 208 -6.96 -2.30 15.00
CA ASN A 208 -5.95 -2.52 16.02
C ASN A 208 -4.99 -1.33 16.04
N TYR A 209 -4.53 -0.94 17.22
CA TYR A 209 -3.61 0.18 17.41
C TYR A 209 -2.29 -0.30 18.02
N VAL A 210 -1.18 0.08 17.39
CA VAL A 210 0.18 -0.07 17.92
C VAL A 210 0.95 1.23 17.75
N GLU A 211 1.83 1.52 18.70
CA GLU A 211 2.66 2.72 18.66
C GLU A 211 4.05 2.50 19.26
N SER A 212 4.99 3.30 18.80
CA SER A 212 6.32 3.51 19.37
C SER A 212 6.57 5.01 19.53
N GLU A 213 7.82 5.40 19.81
CA GLU A 213 8.21 6.81 19.90
C GLU A 213 7.97 7.58 18.59
N ARG A 214 8.19 6.94 17.44
CA ARG A 214 8.14 7.57 16.11
C ARG A 214 7.00 7.07 15.23
N VAL A 215 6.44 5.90 15.50
CA VAL A 215 5.45 5.24 14.64
C VAL A 215 4.13 5.08 15.36
N LYS A 216 3.02 5.38 14.68
CA LYS A 216 1.66 4.98 15.10
C LYS A 216 1.00 4.25 13.95
N LEU A 217 0.55 3.04 14.18
CA LEU A 217 -0.04 2.19 13.15
C LEU A 217 -1.41 1.70 13.61
N LEU A 218 -2.42 2.05 12.82
CA LEU A 218 -3.76 1.48 12.90
C LEU A 218 -3.91 0.46 11.78
N PHE A 219 -4.36 -0.75 12.08
CA PHE A 219 -4.47 -1.79 11.07
C PHE A 219 -5.57 -2.82 11.35
N THR A 220 -6.06 -3.49 10.30
CA THR A 220 -6.98 -4.63 10.44
C THR A 220 -6.25 -5.94 10.12
N THR A 221 -6.57 -7.03 10.84
CA THR A 221 -6.06 -8.37 10.50
C THR A 221 -6.88 -8.99 9.37
N ALA A 222 -6.24 -9.80 8.52
CA ALA A 222 -6.80 -10.35 7.29
C ALA A 222 -8.08 -11.23 7.40
N ASN A 223 -8.59 -11.50 8.61
CA ASN A 223 -9.78 -12.30 8.85
C ASN A 223 -11.10 -11.51 8.80
N GLU A 224 -11.06 -10.18 8.66
CA GLU A 224 -12.25 -9.35 8.52
C GLU A 224 -12.51 -9.11 7.02
N GLU A 225 -13.61 -9.67 6.50
CA GLU A 225 -14.08 -9.44 5.11
C GLU A 225 -14.49 -7.96 4.93
N GLU A 226 -13.53 -7.06 4.80
CA GLU A 226 -13.83 -5.65 4.59
C GLU A 226 -13.98 -5.30 3.11
N ARG A 227 -15.10 -4.65 2.78
CA ARG A 227 -15.49 -4.25 1.42
C ARG A 227 -14.65 -3.09 0.84
N LYS A 228 -13.79 -2.43 1.63
CA LYS A 228 -13.03 -1.24 1.22
C LYS A 228 -11.57 -1.33 1.69
N ARG A 229 -10.64 -1.20 0.75
CA ARG A 229 -9.20 -1.09 1.04
C ARG A 229 -8.91 0.28 1.66
N VAL A 230 -8.39 0.30 2.88
CA VAL A 230 -7.94 1.52 3.58
C VAL A 230 -6.41 1.51 3.62
N SER A 231 -5.74 2.40 2.90
CA SER A 231 -4.28 2.44 2.88
C SER A 231 -3.80 3.89 2.90
N TYR A 232 -3.35 4.33 4.06
CA TYR A 232 -2.83 5.68 4.26
C TYR A 232 -1.46 5.62 4.94
N ILE A 233 -0.51 6.37 4.40
CA ILE A 233 0.80 6.61 5.02
C ILE A 233 0.97 8.12 5.17
N PHE A 234 1.27 8.53 6.39
CA PHE A 234 1.56 9.89 6.76
C PHE A 234 2.95 9.98 7.35
N VAL A 235 3.80 10.84 6.79
CA VAL A 235 5.12 11.13 7.37
C VAL A 235 5.17 12.61 7.71
N ASN A 236 5.42 12.95 8.98
CA ASN A 236 5.38 14.32 9.51
C ASN A 236 4.08 15.04 9.11
N LYS A 237 2.93 14.36 9.33
CA LYS A 237 1.57 14.78 8.94
C LYS A 237 1.34 14.98 7.43
N ARG A 238 2.28 14.60 6.55
CA ARG A 238 2.10 14.68 5.09
C ARG A 238 1.59 13.36 4.51
N PRO A 239 0.51 13.37 3.71
CA PRO A 239 0.10 12.18 2.97
C PRO A 239 1.11 11.87 1.88
N VAL A 240 1.65 10.65 1.91
CA VAL A 240 2.72 10.19 1.02
C VAL A 240 2.50 8.74 0.60
N SER A 241 3.16 8.34 -0.48
CA SER A 241 3.32 6.96 -0.92
C SER A 241 4.79 6.58 -0.78
N VAL A 242 5.03 5.45 -0.11
CA VAL A 242 6.36 4.91 0.17
C VAL A 242 6.35 3.45 -0.25
N PRO A 243 6.71 3.13 -1.51
CA PRO A 243 6.57 1.78 -2.06
C PRO A 243 7.23 0.68 -1.23
N ASP A 244 8.38 0.97 -0.60
CA ASP A 244 9.08 0.01 0.24
C ASP A 244 8.28 -0.37 1.50
N LEU A 245 7.62 0.62 2.14
CA LEU A 245 6.73 0.39 3.28
C LEU A 245 5.42 -0.27 2.86
N GLU A 246 4.87 0.11 1.71
CA GLU A 246 3.68 -0.53 1.15
C GLU A 246 3.92 -2.02 0.90
N ARG A 247 5.10 -2.37 0.34
CA ARG A 247 5.51 -3.77 0.13
C ARG A 247 5.72 -4.51 1.45
N LEU A 248 6.36 -3.88 2.43
CA LEU A 248 6.55 -4.46 3.76
C LEU A 248 5.22 -4.79 4.44
N LEU A 249 4.26 -3.85 4.43
CA LEU A 249 2.93 -4.08 5.02
C LEU A 249 2.16 -5.19 4.28
N GLU A 250 2.35 -5.30 2.96
CA GLU A 250 1.78 -6.39 2.17
C GLU A 250 2.41 -7.76 2.51
N GLU A 251 3.74 -7.83 2.66
CA GLU A 251 4.48 -9.01 3.14
C GLU A 251 3.98 -9.45 4.53
N LEU A 252 3.71 -8.48 5.43
CA LEU A 252 3.15 -8.72 6.76
C LEU A 252 1.63 -8.97 6.76
N ARG A 253 0.99 -9.10 5.59
CA ARG A 253 -0.45 -9.35 5.41
C ARG A 253 -1.36 -8.27 6.02
N VAL A 254 -0.83 -7.06 6.19
CA VAL A 254 -1.56 -5.89 6.66
C VAL A 254 -2.14 -5.15 5.46
N LYS A 255 -3.38 -5.50 5.09
CA LYS A 255 -4.04 -4.96 3.88
C LYS A 255 -4.73 -3.62 4.12
N ASN A 256 -5.28 -3.40 5.31
CA ASN A 256 -5.85 -2.12 5.69
C ASN A 256 -5.01 -1.50 6.81
N TYR A 257 -4.56 -0.28 6.59
CA TYR A 257 -3.74 0.45 7.54
C TYR A 257 -3.85 1.97 7.40
N ILE A 258 -3.60 2.63 8.53
CA ILE A 258 -3.33 4.06 8.65
C ILE A 258 -2.03 4.18 9.44
N LEU A 259 -0.95 4.48 8.74
CA LEU A 259 0.40 4.55 9.28
C LEU A 259 0.81 6.02 9.43
N PHE A 260 1.20 6.41 10.63
CA PHE A 260 1.80 7.72 10.93
C PHE A 260 3.24 7.50 11.36
N ILE A 261 4.15 8.29 10.79
CA ILE A 261 5.58 8.26 11.10
C ILE A 261 6.02 9.70 11.39
N ASP A 262 6.67 9.93 12.52
CA ASP A 262 7.32 11.18 12.89
C ASP A 262 8.84 11.00 12.81
N LEU A 263 9.49 11.75 11.93
CA LEU A 263 10.93 11.67 11.68
C LEU A 263 11.57 13.06 11.71
N PRO A 264 12.82 13.17 12.21
CA PRO A 264 13.63 14.36 12.02
C PRO A 264 13.70 14.76 10.53
N PRO A 265 13.51 16.06 10.17
CA PRO A 265 13.52 16.49 8.77
C PRO A 265 14.75 16.10 7.95
N LYS A 266 15.91 15.92 8.61
CA LYS A 266 17.18 15.53 7.97
C LYS A 266 17.17 14.11 7.40
N GLU A 267 16.32 13.24 7.94
CA GLU A 267 16.17 11.84 7.52
C GLU A 267 15.18 11.67 6.37
N LEU A 268 14.54 12.77 5.96
CA LEU A 268 13.50 12.80 4.96
C LEU A 268 13.94 13.62 3.74
N ASP A 269 13.96 12.99 2.56
CA ASP A 269 14.02 13.75 1.31
C ASP A 269 12.59 13.91 0.76
N VAL A 270 12.05 15.12 0.91
CA VAL A 270 10.74 15.52 0.39
C VAL A 270 10.79 16.00 -1.07
N ASN A 271 11.99 16.19 -1.63
CA ASN A 271 12.19 16.82 -2.93
C ASN A 271 12.36 15.79 -4.07
N VAL A 272 11.80 14.59 -3.91
CA VAL A 272 11.89 13.50 -4.90
C VAL A 272 11.01 13.76 -6.12
N VAL A 273 9.79 14.27 -5.91
CA VAL A 273 8.84 14.60 -6.98
C VAL A 273 8.16 15.95 -6.75
N PRO A 274 7.81 16.71 -7.81
CA PRO A 274 7.15 18.01 -7.68
C PRO A 274 5.83 17.96 -6.89
N SER A 275 5.07 16.86 -6.94
CA SER A 275 3.81 16.68 -6.20
C SER A 275 3.99 16.37 -4.71
N LYS A 276 5.24 16.10 -4.27
CA LYS A 276 5.61 15.62 -2.93
C LYS A 276 4.83 14.37 -2.47
N GLU A 277 4.25 13.62 -3.41
CA GLU A 277 3.52 12.39 -3.12
C GLU A 277 4.47 11.21 -2.85
N ARG A 278 5.72 11.31 -3.26
CA ARG A 278 6.77 10.33 -2.97
C ARG A 278 7.85 11.00 -2.15
N ILE A 279 8.26 10.31 -1.10
CA ILE A 279 9.37 10.70 -0.23
C ILE A 279 10.37 9.55 -0.18
N PHE A 280 11.63 9.88 0.07
CA PHE A 280 12.64 8.89 0.39
C PHE A 280 12.99 8.99 1.87
N ILE A 281 12.79 7.89 2.59
CA ILE A 281 13.18 7.77 4.00
C ILE A 281 14.60 7.21 4.02
N LYS A 282 15.55 7.99 4.54
CA LYS A 282 16.95 7.55 4.64
C LYS A 282 17.15 6.55 5.77
N ASP A 283 16.41 6.73 6.86
CA ASP A 283 16.49 5.88 8.03
C ASP A 283 15.73 4.55 7.78
N LYS A 284 16.49 3.49 7.52
CA LYS A 284 15.94 2.15 7.32
C LYS A 284 15.48 1.49 8.63
N SER A 285 15.84 2.04 9.78
CA SER A 285 15.42 1.48 11.09
C SER A 285 13.91 1.53 11.27
N VAL A 286 13.21 2.47 10.63
CA VAL A 286 11.74 2.59 10.61
C VAL A 286 11.08 1.32 10.11
N ASN A 287 11.67 0.62 9.14
CA ASN A 287 11.13 -0.63 8.62
C ASN A 287 11.19 -1.75 9.68
N GLU A 288 12.32 -1.85 10.38
CA GLU A 288 12.49 -2.84 11.45
C GLU A 288 11.60 -2.49 12.66
N GLU A 289 11.45 -1.21 12.99
CA GLU A 289 10.55 -0.74 14.06
C GLU A 289 9.08 -1.09 13.75
N ILE A 290 8.63 -0.90 12.50
CA ILE A 290 7.29 -1.32 12.06
C ILE A 290 7.14 -2.84 12.14
N ARG A 291 8.16 -3.61 11.73
CA ARG A 291 8.16 -5.06 11.92
C ARG A 291 8.01 -5.40 13.39
N GLU A 292 8.91 -4.95 14.26
CA GLU A 292 8.85 -5.25 15.69
C GLU A 292 7.50 -4.88 16.34
N LEU A 293 6.93 -3.72 15.99
CA LEU A 293 5.62 -3.30 16.48
C LEU A 293 4.51 -4.25 16.06
N LEU A 294 4.55 -4.71 14.80
CA LEU A 294 3.62 -5.70 14.30
C LEU A 294 3.90 -7.07 14.92
N GLU A 295 5.14 -7.53 15.00
CA GLU A 295 5.54 -8.82 15.59
C GLU A 295 5.17 -8.96 17.09
N ARG A 296 5.16 -7.84 17.83
CA ARG A 296 4.75 -7.82 19.26
C ARG A 296 3.24 -7.99 19.47
N LYS A 297 2.40 -7.76 18.44
CA LYS A 297 0.93 -7.65 18.56
C LYS A 297 0.16 -8.51 17.58
N VAL A 298 0.62 -8.55 16.33
CA VAL A 298 0.49 -9.71 15.48
C VAL A 298 1.43 -10.71 16.10
N SER A 299 0.93 -11.68 16.86
CA SER A 299 1.69 -12.90 17.04
C SER A 299 2.07 -13.34 15.63
N LEU A 300 3.31 -13.05 15.20
CA LEU A 300 3.94 -13.95 14.26
C LEU A 300 3.77 -15.30 14.95
N PRO A 301 3.25 -16.31 14.26
CA PRO A 301 3.64 -17.64 14.66
C PRO A 301 5.16 -17.61 14.52
N THR A 302 5.84 -17.44 15.66
CA THR A 302 6.97 -18.28 16.04
C THR A 302 6.75 -19.61 15.35
N VAL A 303 7.78 -20.18 14.75
CA VAL A 303 7.77 -21.60 14.41
C VAL A 303 7.35 -22.36 15.67
N SER A 304 6.07 -22.62 15.76
CA SER A 304 5.34 -23.27 16.82
C SER A 304 4.22 -23.94 16.05
N PHE A 305 4.60 -25.09 15.52
CA PHE A 305 3.69 -26.19 15.27
C PHE A 305 2.88 -26.44 16.53
N VAL A 306 1.84 -25.65 16.76
CA VAL A 306 0.54 -26.05 17.27
C VAL A 306 -0.40 -24.91 16.83
N LYS A 307 -0.81 -24.91 15.55
CA LYS A 307 -2.24 -24.67 15.31
C LYS A 307 -2.90 -25.55 16.36
N GLU A 308 -3.78 -25.00 17.20
CA GLU A 308 -4.74 -25.83 17.91
C GLU A 308 -5.11 -26.93 16.91
N LYS A 309 -4.78 -28.18 17.24
CA LYS A 309 -5.52 -29.30 16.71
C LYS A 309 -6.94 -29.00 17.16
N ARG A 310 -7.65 -28.17 16.40
CA ARG A 310 -8.94 -28.61 15.97
C ARG A 310 -8.58 -29.86 15.18
N GLU A 311 -8.59 -30.98 15.89
CA GLU A 311 -9.28 -32.13 15.37
C GLU A 311 -10.62 -31.57 14.86
N ILE A 312 -10.61 -31.11 13.62
CA ILE A 312 -11.64 -31.54 12.72
C ILE A 312 -11.35 -33.04 12.62
N GLU A 313 -11.81 -33.78 13.63
CA GLU A 313 -12.52 -34.99 13.32
C GLU A 313 -13.46 -34.55 12.21
N TYR A 314 -13.21 -35.06 11.02
CA TYR A 314 -14.28 -35.27 10.08
C TYR A 314 -15.26 -36.17 10.84
N ARG A 315 -16.12 -35.58 11.68
CA ARG A 315 -17.17 -36.29 12.41
C ARG A 315 -18.04 -37.05 11.41
N THR A 316 -18.00 -36.62 10.15
CA THR A 316 -18.48 -37.33 8.97
C THR A 316 -17.46 -37.29 7.82
N PRO A 317 -17.31 -38.40 7.08
CA PRO A 317 -16.47 -38.46 5.88
C PRO A 317 -16.94 -37.46 4.83
N LEU A 318 -15.99 -36.78 4.16
CA LEU A 318 -16.29 -35.92 3.03
C LEU A 318 -16.78 -36.78 1.86
N LYS A 319 -18.02 -36.52 1.43
CA LYS A 319 -18.58 -37.14 0.24
C LYS A 319 -18.27 -36.29 -0.99
N LEU A 320 -17.52 -36.86 -1.92
CA LEU A 320 -17.31 -36.26 -3.24
C LEU A 320 -18.66 -36.13 -3.97
N LEU A 321 -18.95 -34.94 -4.48
CA LEU A 321 -20.18 -34.64 -5.23
C LEU A 321 -19.92 -34.55 -6.73
N GLY A 322 -18.72 -34.13 -7.14
CA GLY A 322 -18.33 -34.05 -8.54
C GLY A 322 -17.18 -33.09 -8.76
N THR A 323 -16.87 -32.84 -10.03
CA THR A 323 -15.83 -31.89 -10.47
C THR A 323 -16.27 -31.28 -11.80
N ASP A 324 -15.83 -30.04 -12.07
CA ASP A 324 -15.94 -29.42 -13.40
C ASP A 324 -14.63 -29.49 -14.21
N GLY A 325 -13.64 -30.25 -13.70
CA GLY A 325 -12.29 -30.36 -14.27
C GLY A 325 -11.29 -29.35 -13.70
N THR A 326 -11.76 -28.34 -12.96
CA THR A 326 -10.92 -27.33 -12.28
C THR A 326 -11.16 -27.28 -10.78
N VAL A 327 -12.41 -27.46 -10.36
CA VAL A 327 -12.84 -27.42 -8.98
C VAL A 327 -13.49 -28.75 -8.59
N ILE A 328 -12.96 -29.37 -7.54
CA ILE A 328 -13.54 -30.56 -6.93
C ILE A 328 -14.57 -30.11 -5.89
N ILE A 329 -15.79 -30.64 -5.96
CA ILE A 329 -16.87 -30.31 -5.03
C ILE A 329 -17.12 -31.50 -4.12
N ALA A 330 -17.07 -31.29 -2.81
CA ALA A 330 -17.43 -32.29 -1.82
C ALA A 330 -18.37 -31.70 -0.77
N CYS A 331 -18.97 -32.54 0.07
CA CYS A 331 -19.74 -32.08 1.23
C CYS A 331 -19.54 -32.98 2.43
N ASP A 332 -19.69 -32.40 3.62
CA ASP A 332 -19.99 -33.16 4.84
C ASP A 332 -21.46 -32.92 5.21
N ASN A 333 -21.85 -33.17 6.46
CA ASN A 333 -23.21 -32.89 6.93
C ASN A 333 -23.58 -31.40 6.84
N ASP A 334 -22.67 -30.49 7.18
CA ASP A 334 -22.95 -29.08 7.46
C ASP A 334 -22.48 -28.10 6.37
N TYR A 335 -21.53 -28.52 5.53
CA TYR A 335 -20.81 -27.68 4.58
C TYR A 335 -20.75 -28.30 3.17
N TYR A 336 -20.74 -27.42 2.17
CA TYR A 336 -20.20 -27.70 0.84
C TYR A 336 -18.76 -27.17 0.76
N TYR A 337 -17.88 -27.96 0.15
CA TYR A 337 -16.48 -27.67 -0.05
C TYR A 337 -16.17 -27.58 -1.55
N PHE A 338 -15.32 -26.63 -1.90
CA PHE A 338 -14.85 -26.35 -3.25
C PHE A 338 -13.32 -26.35 -3.19
N PHE A 339 -12.70 -27.41 -3.69
CA PHE A 339 -11.25 -27.57 -3.71
C PHE A 339 -10.71 -27.19 -5.08
N ASP A 340 -9.61 -26.45 -5.12
CA ASP A 340 -8.86 -26.24 -6.34
C ASP A 340 -8.08 -27.51 -6.69
N GLN A 341 -8.42 -28.14 -7.83
CA GLN A 341 -7.82 -29.41 -8.24
C GLN A 341 -6.30 -29.32 -8.39
N HIS A 342 -5.78 -28.18 -8.84
CA HIS A 342 -4.35 -27.96 -9.02
C HIS A 342 -3.64 -27.91 -7.66
N LEU A 343 -4.21 -27.21 -6.68
CA LEU A 343 -3.64 -27.11 -5.33
C LEU A 343 -3.73 -28.44 -4.56
N VAL A 344 -4.81 -29.21 -4.76
CA VAL A 344 -4.95 -30.57 -4.22
C VAL A 344 -3.83 -31.46 -4.78
N HIS A 345 -3.62 -31.43 -6.10
CA HIS A 345 -2.59 -32.20 -6.76
C HIS A 345 -1.17 -31.81 -6.29
N GLU A 346 -0.88 -30.52 -6.17
CA GLU A 346 0.39 -30.04 -5.61
C GLU A 346 0.66 -30.57 -4.20
N ARG A 347 -0.36 -30.57 -3.33
CA ARG A 347 -0.22 -31.03 -1.94
C ARG A 347 0.02 -32.53 -1.85
N VAL A 348 -0.71 -33.34 -2.61
CA VAL A 348 -0.51 -34.80 -2.65
C VAL A 348 0.91 -35.14 -3.09
N ASN A 349 1.36 -34.54 -4.19
CA ASN A 349 2.70 -34.80 -4.72
C ASN A 349 3.80 -34.36 -3.75
N TYR A 350 3.61 -33.22 -3.09
CA TYR A 350 4.58 -32.73 -2.10
C TYR A 350 4.69 -33.66 -0.89
N GLU A 351 3.58 -34.19 -0.38
CA GLU A 351 3.62 -35.11 0.76
C GLU A 351 4.20 -36.48 0.41
N GLU A 352 3.86 -37.02 -0.76
CA GLU A 352 4.46 -38.26 -1.25
C GLU A 352 5.97 -38.09 -1.40
N LEU A 353 6.41 -36.95 -1.94
CA LEU A 353 7.83 -36.65 -2.03
C LEU A 353 8.51 -36.52 -0.66
N LEU A 354 7.87 -35.85 0.30
CA LEU A 354 8.41 -35.77 1.66
C LEU A 354 8.55 -37.15 2.30
N LYS A 355 7.63 -38.06 1.96
CA LYS A 355 7.68 -39.45 2.42
C LYS A 355 8.86 -40.19 1.77
N GLU A 356 9.06 -40.04 0.47
CA GLU A 356 10.25 -40.57 -0.23
C GLU A 356 11.56 -40.00 0.33
N LEU A 357 11.60 -38.69 0.67
CA LEU A 357 12.74 -38.02 1.32
C LEU A 357 13.08 -38.60 2.68
N LYS A 358 12.06 -38.99 3.45
CA LYS A 358 12.24 -39.62 4.76
C LYS A 358 12.62 -41.10 4.65
N GLU A 359 12.13 -41.80 3.63
CA GLU A 359 12.39 -43.22 3.40
C GLU A 359 13.74 -43.49 2.70
N GLY A 360 14.39 -42.45 2.16
CA GLY A 360 15.75 -42.52 1.61
C GLY A 360 15.88 -43.29 0.29
N ASN A 361 14.76 -43.63 -0.35
CA ASN A 361 14.72 -44.43 -1.58
C ASN A 361 14.83 -43.57 -2.84
N PHE A 362 16.01 -43.00 -3.09
CA PHE A 362 16.26 -42.21 -4.30
C PHE A 362 17.07 -42.94 -5.36
N ARG A 363 16.67 -42.76 -6.62
CA ARG A 363 17.57 -42.99 -7.75
C ARG A 363 18.60 -41.87 -7.79
N HIS A 364 19.87 -42.24 -7.84
CA HIS A 364 20.98 -41.30 -7.92
C HIS A 364 21.46 -41.19 -9.36
N ARG A 365 21.62 -39.95 -9.83
CA ARG A 365 22.33 -39.62 -11.07
C ARG A 365 23.78 -39.28 -10.73
N GLN A 366 24.71 -40.00 -11.34
CA GLN A 366 26.14 -39.70 -11.23
C GLN A 366 26.48 -38.43 -12.00
N LEU A 367 27.27 -37.53 -11.40
CA LEU A 367 27.75 -36.31 -12.05
C LEU A 367 29.09 -36.60 -12.75
N ILE A 368 29.15 -36.32 -14.05
CA ILE A 368 30.35 -36.48 -14.87
C ILE A 368 30.55 -35.18 -15.66
N PRO A 369 31.58 -34.35 -15.36
CA PRO A 369 32.54 -34.49 -14.25
C PRO A 369 31.90 -34.21 -12.87
N PRO A 370 32.51 -34.67 -11.76
CA PRO A 370 32.06 -34.33 -10.41
C PRO A 370 32.06 -32.81 -10.17
N LEU A 371 31.08 -32.31 -9.40
CA LEU A 371 30.94 -30.88 -9.14
C LEU A 371 31.72 -30.47 -7.88
N GLU A 372 32.61 -29.50 -8.02
CA GLU A 372 33.37 -28.93 -6.89
C GLU A 372 32.73 -27.65 -6.38
N LEU A 373 32.43 -27.60 -5.07
CA LEU A 373 31.83 -26.44 -4.41
C LEU A 373 32.59 -26.10 -3.13
N LYS A 374 32.82 -24.80 -2.90
CA LYS A 374 33.30 -24.27 -1.62
C LYS A 374 32.09 -23.92 -0.77
N VAL A 375 31.84 -24.68 0.29
CA VAL A 375 30.67 -24.50 1.15
C VAL A 375 31.04 -24.50 2.64
N PRO A 376 30.35 -23.69 3.47
CA PRO A 376 30.47 -23.74 4.93
C PRO A 376 30.04 -25.10 5.52
N GLU A 377 30.50 -25.44 6.72
CA GLU A 377 30.18 -26.70 7.42
C GLU A 377 28.66 -26.93 7.61
N GLU A 378 27.89 -25.86 7.78
CA GLU A 378 26.43 -25.93 7.95
C GLU A 378 25.70 -26.47 6.70
N VAL A 379 26.23 -26.15 5.51
CA VAL A 379 25.68 -26.60 4.22
C VAL A 379 25.95 -28.09 4.01
N VAL A 380 27.06 -28.61 4.53
CA VAL A 380 27.42 -30.03 4.47
C VAL A 380 26.38 -30.89 5.17
N LYS A 381 25.85 -30.41 6.29
CA LYS A 381 24.77 -31.09 7.03
C LYS A 381 23.48 -31.16 6.21
N LYS A 382 23.11 -30.05 5.54
CA LYS A 382 21.95 -30.00 4.63
C LYS A 382 22.10 -30.93 3.41
N LEU A 383 23.30 -31.01 2.83
CA LEU A 383 23.57 -31.92 1.72
C LEU A 383 23.43 -33.40 2.12
N LYS A 384 23.81 -33.76 3.36
CA LYS A 384 23.58 -35.10 3.91
C LYS A 384 22.10 -35.40 4.10
N GLU A 385 21.31 -34.46 4.61
CA GLU A 385 19.85 -34.62 4.75
C GLU A 385 19.15 -34.81 3.39
N LEU A 386 19.69 -34.22 2.32
CA LEU A 386 19.22 -34.39 0.94
C LEU A 386 19.79 -35.65 0.26
N HIS A 387 20.46 -36.54 0.99
CA HIS A 387 21.06 -37.78 0.49
C HIS A 387 22.09 -37.57 -0.65
N VAL A 388 22.67 -36.37 -0.81
CA VAL A 388 23.67 -36.11 -1.85
C VAL A 388 24.97 -36.85 -1.51
N ARG A 389 25.58 -37.56 -2.49
CA ARG A 389 26.86 -38.25 -2.29
C ARG A 389 28.02 -37.35 -2.67
N PHE A 390 28.92 -37.11 -1.73
CA PHE A 390 30.05 -36.21 -1.91
C PHE A 390 31.29 -36.67 -1.13
N GLU A 391 32.45 -36.20 -1.55
CA GLU A 391 33.74 -36.33 -0.87
C GLU A 391 34.17 -34.96 -0.35
N VAL A 392 34.73 -34.92 0.87
CA VAL A 392 35.25 -33.69 1.46
C VAL A 392 36.76 -33.62 1.21
N SER A 393 37.24 -32.52 0.64
CA SER A 393 38.66 -32.23 0.45
C SER A 393 39.09 -31.00 1.25
N ARG A 394 40.40 -30.72 1.30
CA ARG A 394 40.92 -29.52 1.98
C ARG A 394 40.51 -28.21 1.30
N GLU A 395 40.05 -28.26 0.06
CA GLU A 395 39.73 -27.08 -0.76
C GLU A 395 38.22 -26.89 -0.99
N GLY A 396 37.38 -27.82 -0.51
CA GLY A 396 35.92 -27.78 -0.66
C GLY A 396 35.27 -29.17 -0.64
N ILE A 397 34.10 -29.29 -1.27
CA ILE A 397 33.34 -30.53 -1.39
C ILE A 397 33.20 -30.91 -2.86
N ARG A 398 33.43 -32.20 -3.16
CA ARG A 398 33.29 -32.79 -4.48
C ARG A 398 32.05 -33.68 -4.52
N ILE A 399 31.01 -33.24 -5.23
CA ILE A 399 29.75 -33.97 -5.36
C ILE A 399 29.86 -35.01 -6.49
N LEU A 400 29.67 -36.29 -6.13
CA LEU A 400 29.80 -37.45 -7.02
C LEU A 400 28.45 -37.84 -7.64
N SER A 401 27.38 -37.82 -6.85
CA SER A 401 26.04 -38.14 -7.34
C SER A 401 24.96 -37.41 -6.54
N ILE A 402 23.87 -37.11 -7.23
CA ILE A 402 22.73 -36.39 -6.67
C ILE A 402 21.46 -37.19 -6.93
N PRO A 403 20.46 -37.15 -6.03
CA PRO A 403 19.13 -37.66 -6.35
C PRO A 403 18.63 -37.11 -7.68
N GLU A 404 17.98 -37.92 -8.51
CA GLU A 404 17.43 -37.48 -9.82
C GLU A 404 16.44 -36.31 -9.72
N ILE A 405 15.86 -36.10 -8.54
CA ILE A 405 14.98 -34.96 -8.28
C ILE A 405 15.71 -33.62 -8.26
N LEU A 406 16.98 -33.60 -7.87
CA LEU A 406 17.80 -32.39 -7.78
C LEU A 406 18.55 -32.11 -9.09
N GLU A 407 18.72 -30.83 -9.41
CA GLU A 407 19.63 -30.36 -10.45
C GLU A 407 20.91 -29.78 -9.86
N VAL A 408 21.94 -29.71 -10.71
CA VAL A 408 23.23 -29.10 -10.37
C VAL A 408 23.08 -27.65 -9.91
N GLU A 409 22.09 -26.93 -10.45
CA GLU A 409 21.81 -25.54 -10.09
C GLU A 409 21.21 -25.40 -8.68
N ASP A 410 20.43 -26.38 -8.21
CA ASP A 410 19.89 -26.39 -6.84
C ASP A 410 21.02 -26.48 -5.81
N LEU A 411 22.05 -27.29 -6.10
CA LEU A 411 23.24 -27.45 -5.25
C LEU A 411 24.06 -26.16 -5.18
N LYS A 412 24.17 -25.43 -6.29
CA LYS A 412 24.84 -24.12 -6.32
C LYS A 412 24.07 -23.05 -5.54
N ASN A 413 22.74 -23.12 -5.53
CA ASN A 413 21.92 -22.20 -4.74
C ASN A 413 22.03 -22.50 -3.24
N ILE A 414 22.04 -23.78 -2.87
CA ILE A 414 22.28 -24.26 -1.50
C ILE A 414 23.67 -23.81 -1.00
N ALA A 415 24.69 -23.88 -1.87
CA ALA A 415 26.05 -23.41 -1.57
C ALA A 415 26.17 -21.90 -1.32
N LYS A 416 25.22 -21.09 -1.80
CA LYS A 416 25.22 -19.63 -1.68
C LYS A 416 24.35 -19.09 -0.52
N GLU A 417 23.90 -19.97 0.38
CA GLU A 417 23.04 -19.63 1.53
C GLU A 417 21.78 -18.81 1.17
N LYS A 418 21.30 -18.92 -0.08
CA LYS A 418 20.01 -18.34 -0.41
C LYS A 418 18.92 -19.04 0.39
N PRO A 419 17.92 -18.30 0.92
CA PRO A 419 16.78 -18.92 1.61
C PRO A 419 16.19 -19.98 0.67
N LEU A 420 15.94 -21.14 1.25
CA LEU A 420 15.63 -22.37 0.55
C LEU A 420 14.16 -22.33 0.10
N GLU A 421 13.83 -21.36 -0.75
CA GLU A 421 12.50 -21.15 -1.34
C GLU A 421 12.24 -22.13 -2.50
N SER A 422 13.21 -22.96 -2.91
CA SER A 422 13.12 -23.68 -4.19
C SER A 422 13.23 -25.21 -4.14
N ILE A 423 13.49 -25.90 -3.02
CA ILE A 423 13.43 -27.38 -3.08
C ILE A 423 11.98 -27.87 -3.26
N ALA A 424 11.04 -27.27 -2.53
CA ALA A 424 9.60 -27.55 -2.71
C ALA A 424 9.10 -27.09 -4.09
N GLU A 425 9.57 -25.94 -4.56
CA GLU A 425 9.14 -25.35 -5.83
C GLU A 425 9.74 -26.10 -7.04
N THR A 426 11.01 -26.51 -6.99
CA THR A 426 11.69 -27.30 -8.04
C THR A 426 11.10 -28.71 -8.11
N ALA A 427 10.76 -29.30 -6.97
CA ALA A 427 10.05 -30.57 -6.91
C ALA A 427 8.60 -30.49 -7.45
N CYS A 428 7.84 -29.46 -7.05
CA CYS A 428 6.50 -29.19 -7.59
C CYS A 428 6.55 -28.93 -9.11
N ARG A 429 7.56 -28.20 -9.61
CA ARG A 429 7.73 -27.88 -11.03
C ARG A 429 8.03 -29.13 -11.88
N ARG A 430 8.66 -30.18 -11.31
CA ARG A 430 8.89 -31.48 -11.97
C ARG A 430 7.64 -32.36 -11.96
N ALA A 431 6.90 -32.42 -10.85
CA ALA A 431 5.64 -33.15 -10.77
C ALA A 431 4.58 -32.58 -11.73
N LEU A 432 4.55 -31.25 -11.92
CA LEU A 432 3.66 -30.59 -12.89
C LEU A 432 3.99 -30.88 -14.36
N LYS A 433 5.26 -31.17 -14.69
CA LYS A 433 5.65 -31.59 -16.05
C LYS A 433 5.32 -33.04 -16.35
N ALA A 434 5.15 -33.88 -15.32
CA ALA A 434 4.71 -35.26 -15.43
C ALA A 434 3.17 -35.37 -15.55
N GLY A 435 2.57 -34.57 -16.44
CA GLY A 435 1.38 -34.95 -17.22
C GLY A 435 0.10 -35.44 -16.54
N TYR A 436 -0.16 -35.19 -15.26
CA TYR A 436 -1.43 -35.63 -14.64
C TYR A 436 -2.50 -34.54 -14.77
N LEU A 437 -3.24 -34.58 -15.88
CA LEU A 437 -4.58 -34.01 -15.99
C LEU A 437 -5.55 -35.16 -15.75
N PRO A 438 -6.25 -35.24 -14.61
CA PRO A 438 -7.28 -36.27 -14.45
C PRO A 438 -8.37 -36.00 -15.49
N LEU A 439 -8.52 -36.91 -16.44
CA LEU A 439 -9.42 -36.76 -17.58
C LEU A 439 -10.83 -37.28 -17.24
N ASN A 440 -10.94 -38.14 -16.22
CA ASN A 440 -12.18 -38.80 -15.82
C ASN A 440 -12.50 -38.61 -14.32
N LEU A 441 -13.79 -38.75 -13.97
CA LEU A 441 -14.28 -38.68 -12.58
C LEU A 441 -13.58 -39.68 -11.63
N SER A 442 -13.22 -40.86 -12.13
CA SER A 442 -12.48 -41.88 -11.37
C SER A 442 -11.10 -41.40 -10.92
N ASP A 443 -10.38 -40.67 -11.79
CA ASP A 443 -9.04 -40.17 -11.49
C ASP A 443 -9.10 -39.05 -10.43
N VAL A 444 -10.16 -38.24 -10.49
CA VAL A 444 -10.42 -37.19 -9.48
C VAL A 444 -10.81 -37.80 -8.14
N GLU A 445 -11.58 -38.88 -8.13
CA GLU A 445 -11.90 -39.61 -6.91
C GLU A 445 -10.65 -40.22 -6.27
N GLU A 446 -9.76 -40.82 -7.06
CA GLU A 446 -8.48 -41.34 -6.57
C GLU A 446 -7.59 -40.22 -6.01
N LEU A 447 -7.46 -39.11 -6.74
CA LEU A 447 -6.71 -37.93 -6.29
C LEU A 447 -7.26 -37.38 -4.98
N PHE A 448 -8.58 -37.28 -4.87
CA PHE A 448 -9.25 -36.79 -3.66
C PHE A 448 -9.03 -37.75 -2.48
N ASN A 449 -9.10 -39.06 -2.71
CA ASN A 449 -8.81 -40.07 -1.69
C ASN A 449 -7.35 -40.02 -1.20
N ARG A 450 -6.39 -39.80 -2.10
CA ARG A 450 -4.98 -39.58 -1.74
C ARG A 450 -4.83 -38.30 -0.90
N PHE A 451 -5.49 -37.22 -1.31
CA PHE A 451 -5.52 -35.97 -0.55
C PHE A 451 -6.12 -36.13 0.86
N LEU A 452 -7.17 -36.94 1.02
CA LEU A 452 -7.76 -37.20 2.34
C LEU A 452 -6.77 -37.90 3.30
N ARG A 453 -5.76 -38.61 2.77
CA ARG A 453 -4.70 -39.26 3.56
C ARG A 453 -3.54 -38.32 3.89
N CYS A 454 -3.52 -37.11 3.33
CA CYS A 454 -2.46 -36.16 3.60
C CYS A 454 -2.47 -35.68 5.05
N SER A 455 -1.29 -35.50 5.62
CA SER A 455 -1.08 -34.97 6.97
C SER A 455 -1.53 -33.51 7.10
N GLU A 456 -1.33 -32.72 6.05
CA GLU A 456 -1.78 -31.34 5.90
C GLU A 456 -2.72 -31.21 4.70
N ARG A 457 -3.90 -30.61 4.93
CA ARG A 457 -5.01 -30.55 3.96
C ARG A 457 -5.60 -29.16 3.79
N GLU A 458 -5.12 -28.15 4.51
CA GLU A 458 -5.70 -26.80 4.48
C GLU A 458 -5.01 -25.87 3.49
N VAL A 459 -3.71 -26.00 3.34
CA VAL A 459 -2.88 -25.13 2.48
C VAL A 459 -2.06 -25.95 1.51
N CYS A 460 -1.70 -25.41 0.36
CA CYS A 460 -0.73 -26.03 -0.55
C CYS A 460 0.71 -25.85 -0.01
N PRO A 461 1.72 -26.48 -0.62
CA PRO A 461 3.13 -26.33 -0.21
C PRO A 461 3.61 -24.87 -0.19
N HIS A 462 2.98 -24.00 -0.98
CA HIS A 462 3.25 -22.56 -1.09
C HIS A 462 2.36 -21.69 -0.18
N GLY A 463 1.57 -22.29 0.70
CA GLY A 463 0.73 -21.58 1.69
C GLY A 463 -0.59 -21.01 1.16
N ARG A 464 -1.00 -21.34 -0.08
CA ARG A 464 -2.32 -20.97 -0.62
C ARG A 464 -3.40 -21.91 -0.05
N PRO A 465 -4.59 -21.42 0.35
CA PRO A 465 -5.66 -22.29 0.82
C PRO A 465 -6.12 -23.24 -0.31
N ILE A 466 -6.23 -24.54 -0.02
CA ILE A 466 -6.59 -25.56 -1.02
C ILE A 466 -8.10 -25.54 -1.32
N TYR A 467 -8.92 -25.17 -0.34
CA TYR A 467 -10.37 -25.21 -0.47
C TYR A 467 -11.07 -24.01 0.13
N TYR A 468 -12.27 -23.76 -0.38
CA TYR A 468 -13.26 -22.84 0.18
C TYR A 468 -14.49 -23.64 0.62
N ARG A 469 -15.13 -23.25 1.74
CA ARG A 469 -16.32 -23.94 2.25
C ARG A 469 -17.47 -22.98 2.55
N ILE A 470 -18.70 -23.45 2.34
CA ILE A 470 -19.93 -22.70 2.61
C ILE A 470 -20.87 -23.57 3.45
N LYS A 471 -21.43 -23.02 4.53
CA LYS A 471 -22.49 -23.69 5.31
C LYS A 471 -23.73 -23.93 4.44
N LYS A 472 -24.28 -25.15 4.48
CA LYS A 472 -25.51 -25.50 3.73
C LYS A 472 -26.69 -24.61 4.09
N GLU A 473 -26.85 -24.28 5.37
CA GLU A 473 -27.88 -23.35 5.86
C GLU A 473 -27.86 -21.98 5.15
N LYS A 474 -26.66 -21.45 4.86
CA LYS A 474 -26.50 -20.15 4.18
C LYS A 474 -27.02 -20.23 2.74
N ILE A 475 -26.86 -21.39 2.09
CA ILE A 475 -27.38 -21.64 0.73
C ILE A 475 -28.89 -21.85 0.78
N PHE A 476 -29.41 -22.66 1.71
CA PHE A 476 -30.85 -22.88 1.85
C PHE A 476 -31.60 -21.59 2.13
N ARG A 477 -31.06 -20.71 2.99
CA ARG A 477 -31.64 -19.39 3.27
C ARG A 477 -31.73 -18.52 2.01
N LYS A 478 -30.74 -18.59 1.10
CA LYS A 478 -30.76 -17.87 -0.18
C LYS A 478 -31.72 -18.48 -1.21
N LEU A 479 -32.03 -19.76 -1.08
CA LEU A 479 -33.03 -20.46 -1.89
C LEU A 479 -34.43 -20.38 -1.29
N HIS A 480 -34.63 -19.51 -0.28
CA HIS A 480 -35.89 -19.37 0.46
C HIS A 480 -36.41 -20.68 1.07
N ARG A 481 -35.51 -21.63 1.35
CA ARG A 481 -35.81 -22.84 2.12
C ARG A 481 -35.44 -22.58 3.59
N LYS A 482 -36.39 -22.86 4.49
CA LYS A 482 -36.20 -22.71 5.93
C LYS A 482 -35.19 -23.72 6.46
#